data_AF-A0A8T3RAE8-F1
#
_entry.id   AF-A0A8T3RAE8-F1
#
_cell.length_a   1.000
_cell.length_b   1.000
_cell.length_c   1.000
_cell.angle_alpha   90.00
_cell.angle_beta   90.00
_cell.angle_gamma   90.00
#
_symmetry.space_group_name_H-M   'P 1'
#
loop_
_entity.id
_entity.type
_entity.pdbx_description
1 polymer ?
#
loop_
_entity_poly.entity_id
_entity_poly.type
_entity_poly.pdbx_seq_one_letter_code
_entity_poly.pdbx_strand_id
1 'polypeptide(L)'
;MAPERAATDSLWFQHTVAIIWDFDKTLIPGYMQRPLLRHFGVDEVEFWREVNALPDWYQRHGSQRVSTDVVYLHHLLEYVRAGAMAGLSNELLRRLGASLTFYPGLPDFFDRICRRVADHPLYRQHDIRLEHYVVSNGLRQMILGSGIAPYLEDVWACEFIDTPHPPGYLRGEQQSLFPPDGDAPAPAGGSRPAGEITEVGYLIDNTSKTRAIFEINKGSNKYPQEIDVNAAIARRDRRVPFERMIYVADGPSDIPAFSLVGGSGGSTFGVYRRDSRGEFLQIKELQRQGRIQAFGEADYSVGSHTALWLETEVERICDTIVRTQQRALADRIGPPARHIADDRRLASGDLEAPEQAAVELAAAAPRPRRRAAQGSSTRSGRRPVEAKRVTRAEPQRETRPSEVPLAERLTLVRDEEATSEPGPAEPMPRAVRGL
;
A
#
# COMPACT_ATOMS: atom_id res chain seq x y z
N MET A 1 38.16 -27.87 12.97
CA MET A 1 37.48 -26.56 12.89
C MET A 1 38.07 -25.82 11.71
N ALA A 2 37.32 -25.70 10.63
CA ALA A 2 37.72 -24.89 9.48
C ALA A 2 37.41 -23.42 9.79
N PRO A 3 38.27 -22.45 9.41
CA PRO A 3 38.02 -21.05 9.69
C PRO A 3 36.79 -20.59 8.90
N GLU A 4 35.87 -19.96 9.62
CA GLU A 4 34.68 -19.29 9.11
C GLU A 4 35.10 -18.26 8.06
N ARG A 5 34.83 -18.54 6.78
CA ARG A 5 35.04 -17.58 5.69
C ARG A 5 34.16 -16.38 5.96
N ALA A 6 34.79 -15.23 6.19
CA ALA A 6 34.14 -13.93 6.33
C ALA A 6 33.11 -13.71 5.20
N ALA A 7 31.85 -13.56 5.59
CA ALA A 7 30.74 -13.19 4.73
C ALA A 7 31.08 -11.91 3.96
N THR A 8 31.16 -11.96 2.62
CA THR A 8 31.53 -10.78 1.84
C THR A 8 30.70 -10.46 0.61
N ASP A 9 29.81 -11.33 0.10
CA ASP A 9 28.96 -10.95 -1.05
C ASP A 9 27.48 -11.17 -0.76
N SER A 10 26.74 -10.06 -0.67
CA SER A 10 25.28 -10.02 -0.72
C SER A 10 24.83 -10.17 -2.17
N LEU A 11 23.75 -10.91 -2.43
CA LEU A 11 23.18 -11.02 -3.78
C LEU A 11 22.74 -9.67 -4.35
N TRP A 12 22.30 -8.74 -3.49
CA TRP A 12 21.86 -7.42 -3.92
C TRP A 12 22.43 -6.31 -3.04
N PHE A 13 22.71 -5.18 -3.68
CA PHE A 13 22.76 -3.90 -3.01
C PHE A 13 21.33 -3.43 -2.74
N GLN A 14 20.93 -3.41 -1.47
CA GLN A 14 19.56 -3.16 -1.08
C GLN A 14 19.28 -1.64 -1.00
N HIS A 15 19.30 -0.96 -2.15
CA HIS A 15 19.21 0.51 -2.22
C HIS A 15 17.83 1.00 -2.67
N THR A 16 16.91 0.07 -2.95
CA THR A 16 15.55 0.38 -3.40
C THR A 16 14.61 0.61 -2.23
N VAL A 17 13.82 1.67 -2.34
CA VAL A 17 12.59 1.93 -1.58
C VAL A 17 11.41 1.61 -2.48
N ALA A 18 10.40 0.90 -1.96
CA ALA A 18 9.22 0.56 -2.73
C ALA A 18 7.95 1.13 -2.10
N ILE A 19 7.10 1.77 -2.91
CA ILE A 19 5.72 2.07 -2.53
C ILE A 19 4.80 1.13 -3.30
N ILE A 20 4.01 0.37 -2.56
CA ILE A 20 3.08 -0.63 -3.07
C ILE A 20 1.67 -0.11 -2.83
N TRP A 21 0.92 0.00 -3.92
CA TRP A 21 -0.39 0.62 -3.94
C TRP A 21 -1.46 -0.43 -4.22
N ASP A 22 -2.52 -0.43 -3.42
CA ASP A 22 -3.82 -0.83 -3.95
C ASP A 22 -4.32 0.22 -4.96
N PHE A 23 -5.36 -0.09 -5.75
CA PHE A 23 -5.79 0.77 -6.86
C PHE A 23 -7.18 1.37 -6.68
N ASP A 24 -8.23 0.53 -6.67
CA ASP A 24 -9.60 1.00 -6.54
C ASP A 24 -9.79 1.66 -5.18
N LYS A 25 -10.47 2.81 -5.13
CA LYS A 25 -10.64 3.64 -3.90
C LYS A 25 -9.35 4.15 -3.24
N THR A 26 -8.18 3.68 -3.66
CA THR A 26 -6.85 4.12 -3.18
C THR A 26 -6.25 5.19 -4.10
N LEU A 27 -6.17 4.91 -5.41
CA LEU A 27 -5.64 5.82 -6.44
C LEU A 27 -6.76 6.48 -7.26
N ILE A 28 -7.92 5.85 -7.33
CA ILE A 28 -9.12 6.38 -7.99
C ILE A 28 -10.30 6.39 -7.01
N PRO A 29 -11.31 7.27 -7.15
CA PRO A 29 -12.40 7.43 -6.17
C PRO A 29 -13.49 6.35 -6.20
N GLY A 30 -13.39 5.36 -7.09
CA GLY A 30 -14.38 4.31 -7.28
C GLY A 30 -13.75 3.04 -7.84
N TYR A 31 -14.58 2.19 -8.44
CA TYR A 31 -14.14 0.96 -9.09
C TYR A 31 -13.77 1.21 -10.55
N MET A 32 -12.64 0.68 -11.00
CA MET A 32 -12.18 0.83 -12.38
C MET A 32 -13.14 0.22 -13.42
N GLN A 33 -14.04 -0.67 -13.00
CA GLN A 33 -15.06 -1.26 -13.86
C GLN A 33 -16.14 -0.24 -14.27
N ARG A 34 -16.25 0.93 -13.62
CA ARG A 34 -17.29 1.93 -13.94
C ARG A 34 -17.26 2.40 -15.40
N PRO A 35 -16.11 2.85 -15.97
CA PRO A 35 -16.03 3.15 -17.41
C PRO A 35 -16.40 1.98 -18.32
N LEU A 36 -16.04 0.76 -17.93
CA LEU A 36 -16.39 -0.47 -18.65
C LEU A 36 -17.91 -0.70 -18.68
N LEU A 37 -18.56 -0.67 -17.52
CA LEU A 37 -20.02 -0.85 -17.43
C LEU A 37 -20.76 0.24 -18.20
N ARG A 38 -20.31 1.50 -18.09
CA ARG A 38 -20.86 2.63 -18.85
C ARG A 38 -20.72 2.43 -20.36
N HIS A 39 -19.58 1.93 -20.84
CA HIS A 39 -19.35 1.69 -22.27
C HIS A 39 -20.38 0.74 -22.88
N PHE A 40 -20.79 -0.29 -22.13
CA PHE A 40 -21.78 -1.28 -22.55
C PHE A 40 -23.22 -0.95 -22.12
N GLY A 41 -23.47 0.19 -21.48
CA GLY A 41 -24.79 0.55 -20.98
C GLY A 41 -25.31 -0.35 -19.86
N VAL A 42 -24.41 -1.01 -19.13
CA VAL A 42 -24.75 -1.87 -17.99
C VAL A 42 -24.87 -1.01 -16.73
N ASP A 43 -25.96 -1.19 -15.99
CA ASP A 43 -26.18 -0.49 -14.72
C ASP A 43 -25.22 -1.01 -13.64
N GLU A 44 -24.45 -0.10 -13.04
CA GLU A 44 -23.42 -0.43 -12.04
C GLU A 44 -24.03 -1.01 -10.76
N VAL A 45 -25.19 -0.51 -10.33
CA VAL A 45 -25.83 -0.95 -9.09
C VAL A 45 -26.38 -2.35 -9.25
N GLU A 46 -27.05 -2.63 -10.37
CA GLU A 46 -27.56 -3.96 -10.71
C GLU A 46 -26.43 -4.96 -10.88
N PHE A 47 -25.37 -4.62 -11.63
CA PHE A 47 -24.21 -5.49 -11.82
C PHE A 47 -23.61 -5.93 -10.48
N TRP A 48 -23.32 -4.98 -9.57
CA TRP A 48 -22.74 -5.33 -8.27
C TRP A 48 -23.73 -6.06 -7.35
N ARG A 49 -25.04 -5.79 -7.46
CA ARG A 49 -26.07 -6.55 -6.75
C ARG A 49 -26.05 -8.02 -7.16
N GLU A 50 -25.94 -8.29 -8.46
CA GLU A 50 -25.80 -9.65 -8.98
C GLU A 50 -24.52 -10.31 -8.49
N VAL A 51 -23.35 -9.65 -8.68
CA VAL A 51 -22.04 -10.15 -8.23
C VAL A 51 -22.06 -10.55 -6.75
N ASN A 52 -22.64 -9.71 -5.89
CA ASN A 52 -22.71 -9.97 -4.45
C ASN A 52 -23.65 -11.13 -4.09
N ALA A 53 -24.63 -11.46 -4.93
CA ALA A 53 -25.56 -12.57 -4.73
C ALA A 53 -25.01 -13.92 -5.27
N LEU A 54 -24.05 -13.88 -6.19
CA LEU A 54 -23.49 -15.08 -6.84
C LEU A 54 -22.87 -16.10 -5.88
N PRO A 55 -22.07 -15.73 -4.85
CA PRO A 55 -21.48 -16.71 -3.95
C PRO A 55 -22.53 -17.60 -3.27
N ASP A 56 -23.56 -16.99 -2.69
CA ASP A 56 -24.67 -17.71 -2.03
C ASP A 56 -25.51 -18.52 -3.02
N TRP A 57 -25.67 -18.02 -4.24
CA TRP A 57 -26.34 -18.76 -5.29
C TRP A 57 -25.55 -20.02 -5.67
N TYR A 58 -24.26 -19.89 -6.01
CA TYR A 58 -23.42 -21.02 -6.41
C TYR A 58 -23.27 -22.06 -5.30
N GLN A 59 -23.17 -21.63 -4.04
CA GLN A 59 -23.11 -22.53 -2.89
C GLN A 59 -24.35 -23.42 -2.76
N ARG A 60 -25.54 -22.83 -2.95
CA ARG A 60 -26.81 -23.59 -2.94
C ARG A 60 -26.94 -24.57 -4.12
N HIS A 61 -26.16 -24.36 -5.18
CA HIS A 61 -26.18 -25.19 -6.40
C HIS A 61 -24.95 -26.10 -6.53
N GLY A 62 -24.28 -26.40 -5.42
CA GLY A 62 -23.26 -27.47 -5.34
C GLY A 62 -21.81 -27.01 -5.43
N SER A 63 -21.55 -25.71 -5.63
CA SER A 63 -20.19 -25.18 -5.55
C SER A 63 -19.75 -25.05 -4.09
N GLN A 64 -18.67 -25.71 -3.70
CA GLN A 64 -18.26 -25.70 -2.28
C GLN A 64 -17.39 -24.49 -1.90
N ARG A 65 -16.72 -23.87 -2.87
CA ARG A 65 -15.83 -22.72 -2.65
C ARG A 65 -15.96 -21.74 -3.79
N VAL A 66 -16.39 -20.53 -3.48
CA VAL A 66 -16.52 -19.43 -4.44
C VAL A 66 -15.83 -18.22 -3.82
N SER A 67 -14.85 -17.65 -4.53
CA SER A 67 -14.15 -16.47 -4.07
C SER A 67 -15.00 -15.22 -4.29
N THR A 68 -15.36 -14.53 -3.21
CA THR A 68 -16.13 -13.29 -3.26
C THR A 68 -15.38 -12.16 -3.95
N ASP A 69 -14.04 -12.15 -3.87
CA ASP A 69 -13.21 -11.05 -4.30
C ASP A 69 -13.02 -11.00 -5.83
N VAL A 70 -13.18 -12.14 -6.51
CA VAL A 70 -12.90 -12.28 -7.95
C VAL A 70 -14.06 -12.87 -8.75
N VAL A 71 -15.19 -13.20 -8.11
CA VAL A 71 -16.37 -13.73 -8.83
C VAL A 71 -16.91 -12.77 -9.91
N TYR A 72 -16.68 -11.46 -9.73
CA TYR A 72 -17.04 -10.46 -10.73
C TYR A 72 -16.35 -10.70 -12.09
N LEU A 73 -15.14 -11.29 -12.12
CA LEU A 73 -14.44 -11.62 -13.36
C LEU A 73 -15.23 -12.63 -14.18
N HIS A 74 -15.75 -13.67 -13.50
CA HIS A 74 -16.62 -14.65 -14.15
C HIS A 74 -17.92 -14.02 -14.60
N HIS A 75 -18.48 -13.11 -13.81
CA HIS A 75 -19.70 -12.40 -14.17
C HIS A 75 -19.53 -11.52 -15.41
N LEU A 76 -18.39 -10.84 -15.55
CA LEU A 76 -18.04 -10.13 -16.79
C LEU A 76 -18.02 -11.08 -17.99
N LEU A 77 -17.44 -12.28 -17.86
CA LEU A 77 -17.44 -13.28 -18.92
C LEU A 77 -18.86 -13.77 -19.27
N GLU A 78 -19.77 -13.87 -18.30
CA GLU A 78 -21.18 -14.20 -18.58
C GLU A 78 -21.90 -13.08 -19.33
N TYR A 79 -21.63 -11.80 -19.00
CA TYR A 79 -22.15 -10.67 -19.77
C TYR A 79 -21.65 -10.66 -21.22
N VAL A 80 -20.39 -11.03 -21.44
CA VAL A 80 -19.82 -11.22 -22.79
C VAL A 80 -20.54 -12.35 -23.52
N ARG A 81 -20.69 -13.52 -22.87
CA ARG A 81 -21.38 -14.70 -23.44
C ARG A 81 -22.85 -14.44 -23.77
N ALA A 82 -23.53 -13.64 -22.96
CA ALA A 82 -24.91 -13.21 -23.17
C ALA A 82 -25.05 -12.13 -24.27
N GLY A 83 -23.94 -11.60 -24.79
CA GLY A 83 -23.92 -10.56 -25.81
C GLY A 83 -24.09 -9.13 -25.29
N ALA A 84 -24.35 -8.94 -23.99
CA ALA A 84 -24.48 -7.62 -23.37
C ALA A 84 -23.16 -6.85 -23.32
N MET A 85 -22.03 -7.56 -23.32
CA MET A 85 -20.68 -6.99 -23.44
C MET A 85 -19.92 -7.55 -24.66
N ALA A 86 -20.64 -7.80 -25.77
CA ALA A 86 -20.02 -8.28 -27.00
C ALA A 86 -18.90 -7.34 -27.49
N GLY A 87 -17.74 -7.90 -27.80
CA GLY A 87 -16.53 -7.19 -28.22
C GLY A 87 -15.63 -6.72 -27.08
N LEU A 88 -15.90 -7.12 -25.83
CA LEU A 88 -15.00 -6.84 -24.72
C LEU A 88 -13.66 -7.59 -24.90
N SER A 89 -12.59 -6.84 -25.16
CA SER A 89 -11.23 -7.36 -25.37
C SER A 89 -10.23 -6.79 -24.35
N ASN A 90 -9.07 -7.43 -24.21
CA ASN A 90 -7.95 -6.87 -23.44
C ASN A 90 -7.51 -5.49 -23.98
N GLU A 91 -7.56 -5.31 -25.30
CA GLU A 91 -7.28 -4.02 -25.92
C GLU A 91 -8.33 -2.96 -25.54
N LEU A 92 -9.62 -3.29 -25.56
CA LEU A 92 -10.68 -2.39 -25.13
C LEU A 92 -10.53 -2.03 -23.65
N LEU A 93 -10.26 -3.00 -22.78
CA LEU A 93 -9.97 -2.77 -21.36
C LEU A 93 -8.82 -1.76 -21.21
N ARG A 94 -7.72 -1.95 -21.95
CA ARG A 94 -6.60 -1.01 -21.94
C ARG A 94 -7.01 0.39 -22.39
N ARG A 95 -7.74 0.53 -23.49
CA ARG A 95 -8.23 1.84 -23.96
C ARG A 95 -9.13 2.52 -22.91
N LEU A 96 -10.02 1.77 -22.26
CA LEU A 96 -10.89 2.30 -21.21
C LEU A 96 -10.11 2.74 -19.96
N GLY A 97 -8.94 2.15 -19.70
CA GLY A 97 -8.01 2.59 -18.67
C GLY A 97 -7.62 4.07 -18.76
N ALA A 98 -7.53 4.62 -19.97
CA ALA A 98 -7.21 6.03 -20.20
C ALA A 98 -8.30 7.00 -19.71
N SER A 99 -9.53 6.50 -19.48
CA SER A 99 -10.65 7.30 -18.98
C SER A 99 -10.77 7.33 -17.44
N LEU A 100 -9.88 6.63 -16.73
CA LEU A 100 -9.89 6.60 -15.27
C LEU A 100 -9.59 7.98 -14.70
N THR A 101 -10.42 8.41 -13.75
CA THR A 101 -10.22 9.65 -12.99
C THR A 101 -9.48 9.32 -11.70
N PHE A 102 -8.33 9.95 -11.47
CA PHE A 102 -7.55 9.76 -10.26
C PHE A 102 -7.92 10.76 -9.16
N TYR A 103 -7.52 10.45 -7.93
CA TYR A 103 -7.58 11.43 -6.84
C TYR A 103 -6.70 12.66 -7.11
N PRO A 104 -7.02 13.80 -6.47
CA PRO A 104 -6.24 15.03 -6.64
C PRO A 104 -4.73 14.81 -6.41
N GLY A 105 -3.91 15.44 -7.25
CA GLY A 105 -2.45 15.34 -7.21
C GLY A 105 -1.85 14.14 -7.97
N LEU A 106 -2.66 13.19 -8.44
CA LEU A 106 -2.21 12.11 -9.33
C LEU A 106 -2.44 12.47 -10.81
N PRO A 107 -1.55 12.04 -11.72
CA PRO A 107 -0.38 11.18 -11.49
C PRO A 107 0.88 11.94 -10.98
N ASP A 108 0.89 13.28 -11.00
CA ASP A 108 2.05 14.13 -10.72
C ASP A 108 2.80 13.83 -9.41
N PHE A 109 2.11 13.31 -8.39
CA PHE A 109 2.72 12.84 -7.15
C PHE A 109 3.83 11.81 -7.39
N PHE A 110 3.61 10.83 -8.26
CA PHE A 110 4.56 9.72 -8.51
C PHE A 110 5.88 10.27 -9.05
N ASP A 111 5.76 11.12 -10.07
CA ASP A 111 6.89 11.81 -10.67
C ASP A 111 7.65 12.69 -9.67
N ARG A 112 6.89 13.48 -8.89
CA ARG A 112 7.44 14.40 -7.91
C ARG A 112 8.26 13.68 -6.83
N ILE A 113 7.73 12.61 -6.24
CA ILE A 113 8.42 11.88 -5.17
C ILE A 113 9.63 11.10 -5.70
N CYS A 114 9.55 10.53 -6.91
CA CYS A 114 10.70 9.92 -7.58
C CYS A 114 11.82 10.93 -7.84
N ARG A 115 11.50 12.11 -8.40
CA ARG A 115 12.49 13.18 -8.61
C ARG A 115 13.10 13.65 -7.31
N ARG A 116 12.29 13.80 -6.26
CA ARG A 116 12.79 14.20 -4.93
C ARG A 116 13.88 13.26 -4.42
N VAL A 117 13.73 11.94 -4.63
CA VAL A 117 14.77 10.96 -4.27
C VAL A 117 15.96 11.02 -5.23
N ALA A 118 15.72 11.01 -6.54
CA ALA A 118 16.76 10.99 -7.56
C ALA A 118 17.63 12.26 -7.58
N ASP A 119 17.04 13.40 -7.22
CA ASP A 119 17.70 14.71 -7.24
C ASP A 119 18.46 15.04 -5.96
N HIS A 120 18.15 14.36 -4.87
CA HIS A 120 18.81 14.57 -3.59
C HIS A 120 20.30 14.17 -3.66
N PRO A 121 21.25 15.10 -3.45
CA PRO A 121 22.68 14.83 -3.68
C PRO A 121 23.23 13.66 -2.87
N LEU A 122 22.77 13.51 -1.62
CA LEU A 122 23.20 12.42 -0.75
C LEU A 122 22.63 11.07 -1.23
N TYR A 123 21.38 11.03 -1.68
CA TYR A 123 20.75 9.77 -2.08
C TYR A 123 21.32 9.27 -3.41
N ARG A 124 21.63 10.20 -4.32
CA ARG A 124 22.32 9.91 -5.59
C ARG A 124 23.70 9.28 -5.38
N GLN A 125 24.48 9.77 -4.41
CA GLN A 125 25.80 9.18 -4.08
C GLN A 125 25.72 7.72 -3.61
N HIS A 126 24.57 7.33 -3.06
CA HIS A 126 24.31 6.01 -2.51
C HIS A 126 23.46 5.13 -3.46
N ASP A 127 23.22 5.57 -4.71
CA ASP A 127 22.38 4.91 -5.74
C ASP A 127 21.01 4.45 -5.20
N ILE A 128 20.38 5.30 -4.38
CA ILE A 128 19.06 5.03 -3.83
C ILE A 128 18.00 5.28 -4.91
N ARG A 129 17.06 4.35 -5.02
CA ARG A 129 15.97 4.40 -6.02
C ARG A 129 14.61 4.24 -5.34
N LEU A 130 13.61 4.90 -5.90
CA LEU A 130 12.21 4.77 -5.50
C LEU A 130 11.42 4.09 -6.61
N GLU A 131 10.74 3.00 -6.26
CA GLU A 131 9.99 2.16 -7.17
C GLU A 131 8.51 2.13 -6.76
N HIS A 132 7.61 2.23 -7.74
CA HIS A 132 6.16 2.18 -7.50
C HIS A 132 5.57 0.90 -8.08
N TYR A 133 4.75 0.21 -7.30
CA TYR A 133 4.12 -1.05 -7.69
C TYR A 133 2.63 -1.02 -7.41
N VAL A 134 1.81 -1.60 -8.30
CA VAL A 134 0.38 -1.79 -8.04
C VAL A 134 0.08 -3.26 -7.77
N VAL A 135 -0.66 -3.54 -6.70
CA VAL A 135 -1.17 -4.87 -6.36
C VAL A 135 -2.67 -4.74 -6.11
N SER A 136 -3.49 -5.19 -7.06
CA SER A 136 -4.93 -4.93 -7.07
C SER A 136 -5.72 -6.17 -7.51
N ASN A 137 -6.93 -6.34 -6.97
CA ASN A 137 -7.87 -7.36 -7.48
C ASN A 137 -8.60 -6.89 -8.75
N GLY A 138 -8.32 -5.66 -9.21
CA GLY A 138 -8.88 -5.07 -10.42
C GLY A 138 -8.35 -5.66 -11.72
N LEU A 139 -8.62 -4.97 -12.83
CA LEU A 139 -8.29 -5.39 -14.19
C LEU A 139 -6.94 -4.81 -14.65
N ARG A 140 -5.96 -5.68 -14.89
CA ARG A 140 -4.59 -5.30 -15.23
C ARG A 140 -4.50 -4.43 -16.47
N GLN A 141 -5.23 -4.77 -17.53
CA GLN A 141 -5.20 -4.00 -18.77
C GLN A 141 -5.71 -2.57 -18.57
N MET A 142 -6.71 -2.36 -17.72
CA MET A 142 -7.18 -1.00 -17.38
C MET A 142 -6.11 -0.19 -16.64
N ILE A 143 -5.40 -0.81 -15.70
CA ILE A 143 -4.29 -0.15 -14.99
C ILE A 143 -3.18 0.22 -15.97
N LEU A 144 -2.79 -0.69 -16.87
CA LEU A 144 -1.73 -0.47 -17.87
C LEU A 144 -2.08 0.56 -18.94
N GLY A 145 -3.36 0.79 -19.19
CA GLY A 145 -3.83 1.85 -20.10
C GLY A 145 -4.04 3.20 -19.42
N SER A 146 -3.84 3.28 -18.11
CA SER A 146 -4.15 4.46 -17.31
C SER A 146 -3.00 5.48 -17.27
N GLY A 147 -3.31 6.71 -16.87
CA GLY A 147 -2.34 7.80 -16.76
C GLY A 147 -1.21 7.58 -15.76
N ILE A 148 -1.33 6.62 -14.84
CA ILE A 148 -0.26 6.30 -13.89
C ILE A 148 0.70 5.21 -14.39
N ALA A 149 0.32 4.45 -15.42
CA ALA A 149 1.10 3.29 -15.88
C ALA A 149 2.58 3.61 -16.19
N PRO A 150 2.93 4.77 -16.78
CA PRO A 150 4.34 5.12 -17.04
C PRO A 150 5.21 5.28 -15.79
N TYR A 151 4.62 5.43 -14.61
CA TYR A 151 5.33 5.61 -13.35
C TYR A 151 5.48 4.30 -12.56
N LEU A 152 4.91 3.20 -13.05
CA LEU A 152 4.90 1.92 -12.34
C LEU A 152 6.03 1.02 -12.84
N GLU A 153 6.69 0.36 -11.90
CA GLU A 153 7.72 -0.65 -12.17
C GLU A 153 7.14 -2.01 -12.53
N ASP A 154 5.97 -2.33 -11.98
CA ASP A 154 5.21 -3.54 -12.28
C ASP A 154 3.77 -3.47 -11.74
N VAL A 155 2.90 -4.34 -12.25
CA VAL A 155 1.47 -4.40 -11.91
C VAL A 155 1.01 -5.85 -11.75
N TRP A 156 0.54 -6.18 -10.55
CA TRP A 156 -0.21 -7.39 -10.25
C TRP A 156 -1.69 -7.06 -10.21
N ALA A 157 -2.42 -7.55 -11.20
CA ALA A 157 -3.88 -7.43 -11.28
C ALA A 157 -4.45 -8.51 -12.17
N CYS A 158 -5.77 -8.70 -12.12
CA CYS A 158 -6.44 -9.78 -12.83
C CYS A 158 -6.36 -9.59 -14.35
N GLU A 159 -6.16 -10.68 -15.09
CA GLU A 159 -5.98 -10.69 -16.54
C GLU A 159 -6.85 -11.76 -17.18
N PHE A 160 -7.38 -11.46 -18.36
CA PHE A 160 -8.19 -12.39 -19.16
C PHE A 160 -7.39 -12.95 -20.33
N ILE A 161 -7.77 -14.14 -20.77
CA ILE A 161 -7.33 -14.76 -22.03
C ILE A 161 -8.38 -14.47 -23.09
N ASP A 162 -7.96 -13.98 -24.24
CA ASP A 162 -8.78 -13.68 -25.43
C ASP A 162 -8.51 -14.64 -26.62
N THR A 163 -7.46 -15.46 -26.52
CA THR A 163 -7.16 -16.54 -27.48
C THR A 163 -6.93 -17.87 -26.76
N PRO A 164 -7.99 -18.53 -26.26
CA PRO A 164 -7.85 -19.84 -25.63
C PRO A 164 -7.50 -20.91 -26.68
N HIS A 165 -6.60 -21.83 -26.34
CA HIS A 165 -6.22 -22.93 -27.22
C HIS A 165 -6.88 -24.25 -26.78
N PRO A 166 -7.43 -25.05 -27.73
CA PRO A 166 -8.07 -26.31 -27.40
C PRO A 166 -7.05 -27.39 -27.00
N PRO A 167 -7.49 -28.48 -26.35
CA PRO A 167 -6.64 -29.64 -26.10
C PRO A 167 -6.02 -30.18 -27.40
N GLY A 168 -4.70 -30.33 -27.40
CA GLY A 168 -3.97 -30.84 -28.57
C GLY A 168 -3.44 -29.78 -29.55
N TYR A 169 -3.56 -28.48 -29.24
CA TYR A 169 -3.14 -27.37 -30.12
C TYR A 169 -1.70 -27.41 -30.64
N LEU A 170 -0.80 -28.15 -29.98
CA LEU A 170 0.58 -28.38 -30.44
C LEU A 170 0.70 -29.48 -31.52
N ARG A 171 -0.38 -30.17 -31.89
CA ARG A 171 -0.39 -31.22 -32.92
C ARG A 171 -0.57 -30.60 -34.31
N GLY A 172 0.26 -31.05 -35.26
CA GLY A 172 0.56 -30.37 -36.53
C GLY A 172 -0.61 -29.74 -37.31
N GLU A 173 -1.77 -30.39 -37.43
CA GLU A 173 -2.93 -29.86 -38.19
C GLU A 173 -3.62 -28.66 -37.52
N GLN A 174 -3.47 -28.49 -36.21
CA GLN A 174 -4.05 -27.36 -35.47
C GLN A 174 -3.05 -26.21 -35.31
N GLN A 175 -1.75 -26.47 -35.48
CA GLN A 175 -0.70 -25.46 -35.35
C GLN A 175 -0.81 -24.37 -36.42
N SER A 176 -1.32 -24.71 -37.61
CA SER A 176 -1.62 -23.74 -38.68
C SER A 176 -2.88 -22.91 -38.43
N LEU A 177 -3.73 -23.30 -37.47
CA LEU A 177 -4.91 -22.53 -37.06
C LEU A 177 -4.57 -21.48 -35.98
N PHE A 178 -3.35 -21.49 -35.45
CA PHE A 178 -2.89 -20.58 -34.41
C PHE A 178 -1.44 -20.15 -34.69
N PRO A 179 -1.24 -19.15 -35.58
CA PRO A 179 0.10 -18.67 -35.90
C PRO A 179 0.79 -18.10 -34.65
N PRO A 180 2.11 -18.29 -34.49
CA PRO A 180 2.86 -17.81 -33.33
C PRO A 180 2.87 -16.27 -33.19
N ASP A 181 2.59 -15.52 -34.26
CA ASP A 181 2.63 -14.05 -34.30
C ASP A 181 1.23 -13.38 -34.25
N GLY A 182 0.29 -13.95 -33.49
CA GLY A 182 -0.87 -13.21 -32.95
C GLY A 182 -2.08 -13.02 -33.86
N ASP A 183 -1.99 -13.27 -35.16
CA ASP A 183 -3.15 -13.26 -36.06
C ASP A 183 -3.81 -14.64 -36.10
N ALA A 184 -4.46 -15.03 -34.99
CA ALA A 184 -5.30 -16.23 -34.99
C ALA A 184 -6.46 -16.03 -36.00
N PRO A 185 -6.61 -16.90 -37.02
CA PRO A 185 -7.75 -16.84 -37.91
C PRO A 185 -9.04 -16.94 -37.11
N ALA A 186 -10.03 -16.11 -37.46
CA ALA A 186 -11.34 -16.10 -36.85
C ALA A 186 -11.89 -17.53 -36.77
N PRO A 187 -12.45 -17.96 -35.63
CA PRO A 187 -12.89 -19.34 -35.45
C PRO A 187 -13.89 -19.71 -36.55
N ALA A 188 -13.59 -20.81 -37.25
CA ALA A 188 -14.45 -21.32 -38.30
C ALA A 188 -15.75 -21.85 -37.68
N GLY A 189 -16.82 -21.06 -37.81
CA GLY A 189 -18.17 -21.42 -37.37
C GLY A 189 -18.60 -20.73 -36.08
N GLY A 190 -19.12 -19.50 -36.21
CA GLY A 190 -19.89 -18.81 -35.17
C GLY A 190 -19.32 -17.46 -34.74
N SER A 191 -19.63 -16.40 -35.51
CA SER A 191 -19.85 -14.99 -35.13
C SER A 191 -19.23 -14.42 -33.83
N ARG A 192 -17.99 -14.74 -33.46
CA ARG A 192 -17.29 -14.06 -32.35
C ARG A 192 -16.33 -13.01 -32.89
N PRO A 193 -16.33 -11.78 -32.34
CA PRO A 193 -15.33 -10.78 -32.67
C PRO A 193 -13.94 -11.30 -32.29
N ALA A 194 -12.95 -11.08 -33.15
CA ALA A 194 -11.56 -11.41 -32.83
C ALA A 194 -11.09 -10.63 -31.58
N GLY A 195 -10.39 -11.31 -30.66
CA GLY A 195 -9.83 -10.70 -29.45
C GLY A 195 -10.82 -10.50 -28.29
N GLU A 196 -12.03 -11.03 -28.36
CA GLU A 196 -12.97 -11.01 -27.23
C GLU A 196 -12.50 -11.92 -26.08
N ILE A 197 -12.60 -11.44 -24.83
CA ILE A 197 -12.17 -12.20 -23.65
C ILE A 197 -13.05 -13.43 -23.40
N THR A 198 -12.43 -14.55 -23.00
CA THR A 198 -13.16 -15.82 -22.83
C THR A 198 -12.93 -16.50 -21.49
N GLU A 199 -11.74 -16.34 -20.91
CA GLU A 199 -11.30 -17.05 -19.70
C GLU A 199 -10.50 -16.13 -18.78
N VAL A 200 -10.48 -16.44 -17.48
CA VAL A 200 -9.60 -15.74 -16.54
C VAL A 200 -8.21 -16.39 -16.60
N GLY A 201 -7.19 -15.61 -16.95
CA GLY A 201 -5.81 -16.07 -17.11
C GLY A 201 -4.95 -15.87 -15.86
N TYR A 202 -5.12 -14.74 -15.16
CA TYR A 202 -4.38 -14.44 -13.94
C TYR A 202 -5.30 -13.80 -12.91
N LEU A 203 -5.15 -14.17 -11.64
CA LEU A 203 -6.01 -13.71 -10.55
C LEU A 203 -5.17 -13.17 -9.39
N ILE A 204 -5.61 -12.05 -8.83
CA ILE A 204 -5.15 -11.53 -7.55
C ILE A 204 -6.38 -11.43 -6.65
N ASP A 205 -6.37 -12.18 -5.57
CA ASP A 205 -7.30 -12.02 -4.46
C ASP A 205 -6.59 -11.38 -3.25
N ASN A 206 -7.35 -11.10 -2.19
CA ASN A 206 -6.84 -10.46 -0.97
C ASN A 206 -5.63 -11.18 -0.36
N THR A 207 -5.57 -12.51 -0.48
CA THR A 207 -4.45 -13.29 0.05
C THR A 207 -3.26 -13.27 -0.91
N SER A 208 -3.51 -13.37 -2.21
CA SER A 208 -2.50 -13.37 -3.27
C SER A 208 -1.81 -12.01 -3.42
N LYS A 209 -2.41 -10.92 -2.94
CA LYS A 209 -1.69 -9.64 -2.76
C LYS A 209 -0.40 -9.83 -1.94
N THR A 210 -0.42 -10.68 -0.91
CA THR A 210 0.78 -10.95 -0.10
C THR A 210 1.88 -11.67 -0.89
N ARG A 211 1.50 -12.55 -1.83
CA ARG A 211 2.44 -13.21 -2.74
C ARG A 211 3.13 -12.17 -3.62
N ALA A 212 2.40 -11.23 -4.22
CA ALA A 212 2.98 -10.15 -5.03
C ALA A 212 4.01 -9.33 -4.23
N ILE A 213 3.72 -9.00 -2.96
CA ILE A 213 4.67 -8.30 -2.09
C ILE A 213 5.94 -9.13 -1.87
N PHE A 214 5.83 -10.47 -1.70
CA PHE A 214 7.01 -11.33 -1.65
C PHE A 214 7.77 -11.35 -2.99
N GLU A 215 7.10 -11.33 -4.13
CA GLU A 215 7.76 -11.28 -5.44
C GLU A 215 8.61 -10.01 -5.59
N ILE A 216 8.09 -8.85 -5.15
CA ILE A 216 8.84 -7.59 -5.08
C ILE A 216 10.02 -7.69 -4.09
N ASN A 217 9.78 -8.25 -2.90
CA ASN A 217 10.81 -8.41 -1.86
C ASN A 217 12.00 -9.24 -2.37
N LYS A 218 11.70 -10.33 -3.06
CA LYS A 218 12.70 -11.26 -3.61
C LYS A 218 13.33 -10.76 -4.91
N GLY A 219 12.58 -10.01 -5.71
CA GLY A 219 12.96 -9.58 -7.04
C GLY A 219 12.61 -10.58 -8.14
N SER A 220 11.75 -11.58 -7.88
CA SER A 220 11.32 -12.56 -8.90
C SER A 220 10.51 -11.93 -10.02
N ASN A 221 9.94 -10.75 -9.79
CA ASN A 221 9.26 -9.98 -10.82
C ASN A 221 10.20 -9.34 -11.84
N LYS A 222 11.44 -9.02 -11.42
CA LYS A 222 12.48 -8.49 -12.30
C LYS A 222 13.39 -9.59 -12.87
N TYR A 223 13.53 -10.72 -12.17
CA TYR A 223 14.37 -11.85 -12.53
C TYR A 223 13.59 -13.18 -12.46
N PRO A 224 12.55 -13.35 -13.29
CA PRO A 224 11.64 -14.49 -13.21
C PRO A 224 12.26 -15.82 -13.67
N GLN A 225 13.35 -15.77 -14.44
CA GLN A 225 14.05 -16.98 -14.89
C GLN A 225 15.04 -17.49 -13.83
N GLU A 226 15.52 -16.60 -12.97
CA GLU A 226 16.56 -16.88 -11.99
C GLU A 226 16.02 -17.04 -10.56
N ILE A 227 14.90 -16.38 -10.23
CA ILE A 227 14.38 -16.30 -8.86
C ILE A 227 12.96 -16.84 -8.80
N ASP A 228 12.79 -17.99 -8.16
CA ASP A 228 11.48 -18.52 -7.81
C ASP A 228 10.94 -17.86 -6.53
N VAL A 229 9.65 -17.49 -6.53
CA VAL A 229 9.00 -16.86 -5.36
C VAL A 229 8.99 -17.74 -4.11
N ASN A 230 9.11 -19.06 -4.24
CA ASN A 230 9.18 -20.01 -3.12
C ASN A 230 10.62 -20.28 -2.67
N ALA A 231 11.63 -19.82 -3.40
CA ALA A 231 13.02 -19.99 -3.01
C ALA A 231 13.32 -19.28 -1.66
N ALA A 232 14.06 -19.96 -0.80
CA ALA A 232 14.57 -19.38 0.43
C ALA A 232 15.73 -18.41 0.07
N ILE A 233 15.54 -17.13 0.37
CA ILE A 233 16.58 -16.10 0.21
C ILE A 233 16.73 -15.42 1.57
N ALA A 234 17.96 -15.25 2.03
CA ALA A 234 18.21 -14.62 3.33
C ALA A 234 17.80 -13.14 3.29
N ARG A 235 17.46 -12.56 4.45
CA ARG A 235 17.02 -11.15 4.54
C ARG A 235 18.01 -10.16 3.91
N ARG A 236 19.31 -10.38 4.10
CA ARG A 236 20.40 -9.56 3.52
C ARG A 236 20.48 -9.66 1.99
N ASP A 237 19.97 -10.75 1.44
CA ASP A 237 20.01 -11.10 0.02
C ASP A 237 18.68 -10.83 -0.68
N ARG A 238 17.72 -10.16 -0.02
CA ARG A 238 16.48 -9.70 -0.65
C ARG A 238 16.75 -8.44 -1.48
N ARG A 239 16.12 -8.30 -2.64
CA ARG A 239 16.23 -7.10 -3.50
C ARG A 239 15.68 -5.87 -2.78
N VAL A 240 14.46 -5.96 -2.25
CA VAL A 240 13.79 -4.88 -1.52
C VAL A 240 13.37 -5.38 -0.13
N PRO A 241 14.11 -5.09 0.95
CA PRO A 241 13.69 -5.46 2.31
C PRO A 241 12.34 -4.86 2.69
N PHE A 242 11.59 -5.57 3.53
CA PHE A 242 10.28 -5.11 4.00
C PHE A 242 10.37 -3.78 4.74
N GLU A 243 11.46 -3.56 5.47
CA GLU A 243 11.75 -2.31 6.20
C GLU A 243 11.90 -1.08 5.27
N ARG A 244 11.95 -1.32 3.95
CA ARG A 244 12.01 -0.29 2.89
C ARG A 244 10.75 -0.27 2.02
N MET A 245 9.69 -0.95 2.43
CA MET A 245 8.41 -0.98 1.74
C MET A 245 7.40 -0.09 2.46
N ILE A 246 6.62 0.65 1.68
CA ILE A 246 5.43 1.38 2.13
C ILE A 246 4.23 0.75 1.42
N TYR A 247 3.22 0.31 2.17
CA TYR A 247 1.97 -0.21 1.61
C TYR A 247 0.81 0.78 1.85
N VAL A 248 0.10 1.13 0.78
CA VAL A 248 -0.97 2.12 0.80
C VAL A 248 -2.26 1.51 0.25
N ALA A 249 -3.33 1.53 1.04
CA ALA A 249 -4.65 1.01 0.62
C ALA A 249 -5.82 1.62 1.42
N ASP A 250 -7.06 1.39 0.98
CA ASP A 250 -8.26 2.03 1.52
C ASP A 250 -9.04 1.18 2.55
N GLY A 251 -8.82 -0.13 2.59
CA GLY A 251 -9.84 -1.00 3.17
C GLY A 251 -9.41 -2.33 3.78
N PRO A 252 -10.39 -3.11 4.27
CA PRO A 252 -10.19 -4.38 4.95
C PRO A 252 -9.69 -5.48 4.01
N SER A 253 -9.88 -5.33 2.69
CA SER A 253 -9.36 -6.25 1.66
C SER A 253 -7.83 -6.43 1.77
N ASP A 254 -7.18 -5.41 2.32
CA ASP A 254 -5.73 -5.30 2.44
C ASP A 254 -5.18 -5.65 3.82
N ILE A 255 -6.02 -6.11 4.76
CA ILE A 255 -5.57 -6.54 6.09
C ILE A 255 -4.40 -7.54 6.03
N PRO A 256 -4.40 -8.57 5.15
CA PRO A 256 -3.26 -9.47 5.02
C PRO A 256 -1.98 -8.75 4.58
N ALA A 257 -2.06 -7.86 3.60
CA ALA A 257 -0.93 -7.07 3.09
C ALA A 257 -0.40 -6.10 4.15
N PHE A 258 -1.29 -5.36 4.82
CA PHE A 258 -0.93 -4.49 5.95
C PHE A 258 -0.22 -5.27 7.06
N SER A 259 -0.74 -6.46 7.40
CA SER A 259 -0.16 -7.30 8.46
C SER A 259 1.22 -7.82 8.07
N LEU A 260 1.42 -8.20 6.81
CA LEU A 260 2.71 -8.65 6.31
C LEU A 260 3.74 -7.53 6.33
N VAL A 261 3.43 -6.37 5.75
CA VAL A 261 4.36 -5.26 5.61
C VAL A 261 4.65 -4.64 6.98
N GLY A 262 3.62 -4.30 7.74
CA GLY A 262 3.77 -3.72 9.08
C GLY A 262 4.45 -4.68 10.07
N GLY A 263 4.07 -5.96 10.06
CA GLY A 263 4.68 -6.99 10.91
C GLY A 263 6.13 -7.30 10.56
N SER A 264 6.56 -6.97 9.33
CA SER A 264 7.94 -7.16 8.86
C SER A 264 8.81 -5.90 8.96
N GLY A 265 8.32 -4.83 9.60
CA GLY A 265 9.04 -3.58 9.84
C GLY A 265 8.92 -2.54 8.72
N GLY A 266 8.08 -2.79 7.71
CA GLY A 266 7.70 -1.80 6.71
C GLY A 266 6.64 -0.82 7.22
N SER A 267 6.25 0.10 6.36
CA SER A 267 5.34 1.19 6.71
C SER A 267 3.97 1.00 6.07
N THR A 268 2.91 1.30 6.80
CA THR A 268 1.52 1.03 6.35
C THR A 268 0.64 2.25 6.53
N PHE A 269 0.00 2.67 5.43
CA PHE A 269 -0.80 3.88 5.38
C PHE A 269 -2.20 3.60 4.83
N GLY A 270 -3.22 4.01 5.57
CA GLY A 270 -4.61 3.95 5.13
C GLY A 270 -5.03 5.21 4.39
N VAL A 271 -5.87 5.09 3.36
CA VAL A 271 -6.51 6.25 2.71
C VAL A 271 -8.03 6.16 2.76
N TYR A 272 -8.72 7.30 2.77
CA TYR A 272 -10.18 7.33 2.73
C TYR A 272 -10.67 8.52 1.89
N ARG A 273 -11.89 8.43 1.35
CA ARG A 273 -12.51 9.56 0.65
C ARG A 273 -12.94 10.64 1.65
N ARG A 274 -12.59 11.89 1.35
CA ARG A 274 -12.90 13.07 2.17
C ARG A 274 -14.35 13.12 2.69
N ASP A 275 -15.31 12.83 1.82
CA ASP A 275 -16.74 12.92 2.14
C ASP A 275 -17.36 11.60 2.65
N SER A 276 -16.55 10.57 2.91
CA SER A 276 -17.00 9.25 3.36
C SER A 276 -16.70 9.02 4.84
N ARG A 277 -17.67 9.34 5.71
CA ARG A 277 -17.57 9.04 7.15
C ARG A 277 -17.41 7.53 7.41
N GLY A 278 -18.02 6.69 6.58
CA GLY A 278 -17.92 5.23 6.70
C GLY A 278 -16.49 4.72 6.48
N GLU A 279 -15.85 5.15 5.39
CA GLU A 279 -14.45 4.79 5.10
C GLU A 279 -13.49 5.34 6.16
N PHE A 280 -13.70 6.58 6.61
CA PHE A 280 -12.93 7.14 7.72
C PHE A 280 -13.01 6.27 8.98
N LEU A 281 -14.22 5.84 9.37
CA LEU A 281 -14.41 5.00 10.57
C LEU A 281 -13.76 3.63 10.39
N GLN A 282 -13.82 3.06 9.19
CA GLN A 282 -13.20 1.77 8.87
C GLN A 282 -11.67 1.85 8.98
N ILE A 283 -11.04 2.82 8.32
CA ILE A 283 -9.59 3.04 8.38
C ILE A 283 -9.13 3.40 9.80
N LYS A 284 -9.89 4.22 10.53
CA LYS A 284 -9.60 4.54 11.93
C LYS A 284 -9.59 3.28 12.80
N GLU A 285 -10.50 2.35 12.56
CA GLU A 285 -10.54 1.07 13.27
C GLU A 285 -9.32 0.21 12.95
N LEU A 286 -8.88 0.17 11.68
CA LEU A 286 -7.63 -0.51 11.30
C LEU A 286 -6.41 0.08 12.04
N GLN A 287 -6.35 1.41 12.19
CA GLN A 287 -5.28 2.06 12.96
C GLN A 287 -5.36 1.67 14.43
N ARG A 288 -6.56 1.70 15.03
CA ARG A 288 -6.78 1.32 16.44
C ARG A 288 -6.35 -0.13 16.72
N GLN A 289 -6.52 -1.02 15.75
CA GLN A 289 -6.09 -2.41 15.82
C GLN A 289 -4.58 -2.61 15.52
N GLY A 290 -3.83 -1.55 15.25
CA GLY A 290 -2.41 -1.61 14.92
C GLY A 290 -2.10 -2.23 13.56
N ARG A 291 -3.08 -2.27 12.64
CA ARG A 291 -2.89 -2.80 11.28
C ARG A 291 -2.21 -1.77 10.37
N ILE A 292 -2.54 -0.51 10.56
CA ILE A 292 -1.91 0.63 9.86
C ILE A 292 -1.26 1.58 10.86
N GLN A 293 -0.17 2.22 10.46
CA GLN A 293 0.56 3.17 11.31
C GLN A 293 -0.08 4.56 11.30
N ALA A 294 -0.51 5.00 10.12
CA ALA A 294 -1.16 6.28 9.92
C ALA A 294 -2.21 6.19 8.80
N PHE A 295 -3.00 7.25 8.65
CA PHE A 295 -3.95 7.36 7.57
C PHE A 295 -4.28 8.81 7.23
N GLY A 296 -4.80 9.05 6.03
CA GLY A 296 -5.17 10.38 5.54
C GLY A 296 -6.25 10.35 4.46
N GLU A 297 -6.75 11.54 4.09
CA GLU A 297 -7.63 11.68 2.92
C GLU A 297 -6.87 11.24 1.66
N ALA A 298 -7.57 10.62 0.71
CA ALA A 298 -7.04 10.29 -0.60
C ALA A 298 -6.86 11.56 -1.46
N ASP A 299 -5.90 12.39 -1.07
CA ASP A 299 -5.47 13.61 -1.74
C ASP A 299 -3.94 13.61 -1.76
N TYR A 300 -3.35 13.55 -2.95
CA TYR A 300 -1.92 13.46 -3.19
C TYR A 300 -1.33 14.80 -3.68
N SER A 301 -2.12 15.87 -3.58
CA SER A 301 -1.72 17.23 -3.94
C SER A 301 -0.57 17.72 -3.05
N VAL A 302 0.23 18.64 -3.56
CA VAL A 302 1.36 19.21 -2.80
C VAL A 302 0.85 19.82 -1.48
N GLY A 303 1.45 19.40 -0.37
CA GLY A 303 1.12 19.89 0.97
C GLY A 303 -0.10 19.22 1.63
N SER A 304 -0.76 18.28 0.96
CA SER A 304 -1.80 17.45 1.60
C SER A 304 -1.19 16.56 2.70
N HIS A 305 -2.01 16.12 3.65
CA HIS A 305 -1.54 15.23 4.73
C HIS A 305 -0.92 13.94 4.18
N THR A 306 -1.58 13.31 3.21
CA THR A 306 -1.13 12.04 2.60
C THR A 306 0.17 12.24 1.82
N ALA A 307 0.30 13.30 1.03
CA ALA A 307 1.54 13.58 0.32
C ALA A 307 2.70 13.85 1.29
N LEU A 308 2.49 14.67 2.32
CA LEU A 308 3.51 14.96 3.32
C LEU A 308 3.96 13.72 4.09
N TRP A 309 3.02 12.86 4.48
CA TRP A 309 3.34 11.62 5.19
C TRP A 309 4.19 10.70 4.32
N LEU A 310 3.78 10.46 3.07
CA LEU A 310 4.50 9.58 2.14
C LEU A 310 5.89 10.12 1.79
N GLU A 311 6.00 11.42 1.50
CA GLU A 311 7.29 12.07 1.21
C GLU A 311 8.25 11.94 2.41
N THR A 312 7.76 12.22 3.63
CA THR A 312 8.55 12.11 4.87
C THR A 312 9.00 10.67 5.13
N GLU A 313 8.11 9.69 4.89
CA GLU A 313 8.40 8.29 5.15
C GLU A 313 9.41 7.72 4.16
N VAL A 314 9.33 8.10 2.88
CA VAL A 314 10.36 7.79 1.88
C VAL A 314 11.71 8.38 2.29
N GLU A 315 11.77 9.65 2.69
CA GLU A 315 13.00 10.29 3.16
C GLU A 315 13.59 9.57 4.38
N ARG A 316 12.75 9.20 5.35
CA ARG A 316 13.18 8.42 6.53
C ARG A 316 13.84 7.10 6.15
N ILE A 317 13.28 6.39 5.16
CA ILE A 317 13.86 5.14 4.65
C ILE A 317 15.17 5.42 3.91
N CYS A 318 15.21 6.43 3.05
CA CYS A 318 16.41 6.85 2.31
C CYS A 318 17.57 7.19 3.27
N ASP A 319 17.31 8.01 4.29
CA ASP A 319 18.29 8.37 5.31
C ASP A 319 18.79 7.14 6.08
N THR A 320 17.92 6.17 6.31
CA THR A 320 18.28 4.91 6.97
C THR A 320 19.22 4.08 6.09
N ILE A 321 19.00 4.06 4.76
CA ILE A 321 19.90 3.43 3.80
C ILE A 321 21.28 4.09 3.87
N VAL A 322 21.32 5.42 3.77
CA VAL A 322 22.58 6.20 3.82
C VAL A 322 23.35 5.90 5.10
N ARG A 323 22.72 6.03 6.27
CA ARG A 323 23.38 5.75 7.56
C ARG A 323 23.90 4.33 7.65
N THR A 324 23.15 3.36 7.13
CA THR A 324 23.55 1.94 7.14
C THR A 324 24.79 1.72 6.28
N GLN A 325 24.81 2.28 5.07
CA GLN A 325 25.96 2.16 4.16
C GLN A 325 27.20 2.88 4.72
N GLN A 326 27.03 4.09 5.28
CA GLN A 326 28.14 4.85 5.88
C GLN A 326 28.74 4.13 7.08
N ARG A 327 27.92 3.51 7.94
CA ARG A 327 28.41 2.68 9.05
C ARG A 327 29.17 1.46 8.55
N ALA A 328 28.61 0.74 7.58
CA ALA A 328 29.28 -0.43 6.98
C ALA A 328 30.63 -0.06 6.33
N LEU A 329 30.74 1.15 5.76
CA LEU A 329 32.00 1.67 5.24
C LEU A 329 32.98 2.02 6.36
N ALA A 330 32.53 2.73 7.39
CA ALA A 330 33.36 3.11 8.53
C ALA A 330 33.93 1.88 9.27
N ASP A 331 33.13 0.83 9.45
CA ASP A 331 33.57 -0.43 10.07
C ASP A 331 34.61 -1.18 9.22
N ARG A 332 34.63 -0.93 7.89
CA ARG A 332 35.55 -1.56 6.93
C ARG A 332 36.85 -0.76 6.70
N ILE A 333 36.86 0.54 7.05
CA ILE A 333 38.04 1.39 6.92
C ILE A 333 38.78 1.42 8.25
N GLY A 334 39.96 0.79 8.31
CA GLY A 334 40.88 0.92 9.45
C GLY A 334 41.41 2.36 9.61
N PRO A 335 41.92 2.74 10.80
CA PRO A 335 42.48 4.08 11.00
C PRO A 335 43.61 4.34 9.99
N PRO A 336 43.73 5.56 9.44
CA PRO A 336 44.78 5.88 8.48
C PRO A 336 46.16 5.66 9.12
N ALA A 337 47.10 5.12 8.35
CA ALA A 337 48.48 4.95 8.78
C ALA A 337 49.08 6.33 9.13
N ARG A 338 49.41 6.54 10.40
CA ARG A 338 50.13 7.74 10.83
C ARG A 338 51.60 7.56 10.47
N HIS A 339 52.19 8.53 9.78
CA HIS A 339 53.64 8.61 9.66
C HIS A 339 54.23 8.74 11.07
N ILE A 340 55.05 7.75 11.47
CA ILE A 340 55.90 7.86 12.65
C ILE A 340 56.97 8.89 12.27
N ALA A 341 56.85 10.12 12.80
CA ALA A 341 57.96 11.03 12.78
C ALA A 341 59.08 10.44 13.64
N ASP A 342 60.28 10.32 13.07
CA ASP A 342 61.50 9.88 13.73
C ASP A 342 61.90 10.88 14.83
N ASP A 343 61.36 10.72 16.04
CA ASP A 343 61.92 11.35 17.24
C ASP A 343 63.02 10.45 17.82
N ARG A 344 64.16 10.42 17.12
CA ARG A 344 65.47 10.05 17.70
C ARG A 344 66.30 11.31 17.88
N ARG A 345 66.08 11.99 19.02
CA ARG A 345 66.91 13.00 19.72
C ARG A 345 65.96 13.64 20.76
N LEU A 346 66.12 13.56 22.08
CA LEU A 346 67.27 13.45 22.93
C LEU A 346 66.86 12.69 24.21
N ALA A 347 67.58 11.61 24.51
CA ALA A 347 67.72 11.13 25.87
C ALA A 347 68.97 11.80 26.45
N SER A 348 68.78 12.86 27.24
CA SER A 348 69.72 13.31 28.24
C SER A 348 68.89 14.04 29.29
N GLY A 349 68.69 13.36 30.42
CA GLY A 349 68.06 13.98 31.58
C GLY A 349 68.96 15.08 32.14
N ASP A 350 68.32 16.06 32.77
CA ASP A 350 68.78 16.59 34.04
C ASP A 350 67.58 17.19 34.79
N LEU A 351 67.67 17.08 36.10
CA LEU A 351 66.68 17.40 37.12
C LEU A 351 66.42 18.92 37.19
N GLU A 352 65.18 19.32 37.49
CA GLU A 352 64.83 20.18 38.64
C GLU A 352 63.38 20.67 38.59
N ALA A 353 62.70 20.61 39.74
CA ALA A 353 61.57 21.43 40.15
C ALA A 353 62.06 22.24 41.38
N PRO A 354 61.49 23.40 41.81
CA PRO A 354 60.05 23.70 41.83
C PRO A 354 59.63 25.20 41.73
N GLU A 355 58.31 25.42 41.94
CA GLU A 355 57.65 26.56 42.64
C GLU A 355 57.21 27.86 41.92
N GLN A 356 55.87 27.99 41.85
CA GLN A 356 55.00 29.16 42.14
C GLN A 356 55.41 30.59 41.77
N ALA A 357 54.60 31.21 40.90
CA ALA A 357 54.06 32.56 41.12
C ALA A 357 52.74 32.76 40.33
N ALA A 358 51.65 32.93 41.06
CA ALA A 358 50.42 33.52 40.57
C ALA A 358 50.61 35.04 40.39
N VAL A 359 49.83 35.68 39.49
CA VAL A 359 49.13 36.96 39.73
C VAL A 359 48.33 37.37 38.48
N GLU A 360 47.03 37.57 38.73
CA GLU A 360 46.07 38.49 38.08
C GLU A 360 45.70 38.32 36.60
N LEU A 361 44.46 37.87 36.37
CA LEU A 361 43.38 38.79 35.96
C LEU A 361 41.99 38.13 36.15
N ALA A 362 41.38 38.33 37.33
CA ALA A 362 39.94 38.12 37.52
C ALA A 362 39.45 38.91 38.75
N ALA A 363 39.04 40.16 38.55
CA ALA A 363 38.20 40.87 39.50
C ALA A 363 37.42 41.96 38.77
N ALA A 364 36.11 41.75 38.59
CA ALA A 364 35.07 42.75 38.86
C ALA A 364 33.70 42.23 38.39
N ALA A 365 32.95 41.64 39.31
CA ALA A 365 31.52 41.88 39.39
C ALA A 365 31.29 42.74 40.66
N PRO A 366 30.27 43.61 40.67
CA PRO A 366 29.04 43.18 41.34
C PRO A 366 27.73 43.76 40.73
N ARG A 367 26.62 43.02 40.87
CA ARG A 367 25.23 43.55 40.89
C ARG A 367 24.98 44.22 42.29
N PRO A 368 23.85 44.90 42.66
CA PRO A 368 22.48 44.89 42.08
C PRO A 368 21.59 46.17 42.30
N ARG A 369 20.27 46.04 41.99
CA ARG A 369 19.04 46.63 42.62
C ARG A 369 18.38 47.94 42.09
N ARG A 370 17.07 47.79 41.71
CA ARG A 370 15.80 48.48 42.14
C ARG A 370 15.87 50.01 42.43
N ARG A 371 14.89 50.87 42.09
CA ARG A 371 13.41 50.82 42.35
C ARG A 371 12.71 52.13 41.87
N ALA A 372 11.40 52.06 41.55
CA ALA A 372 10.30 53.05 41.81
C ALA A 372 10.36 54.47 41.15
N ALA A 373 9.30 55.22 40.82
CA ALA A 373 7.82 55.10 40.79
C ALA A 373 7.22 56.40 40.18
N GLN A 374 5.88 56.42 39.98
CA GLN A 374 4.95 57.58 39.76
C GLN A 374 4.90 58.16 38.32
N GLY A 375 3.78 58.54 37.70
CA GLY A 375 2.33 58.64 38.00
C GLY A 375 1.70 59.52 36.88
N SER A 376 0.60 59.15 36.20
CA SER A 376 -0.73 59.82 36.27
C SER A 376 -1.55 59.47 35.00
N SER A 377 -2.77 58.92 35.15
CA SER A 377 -4.10 59.48 34.79
C SER A 377 -4.37 59.71 33.28
N THR A 378 -5.30 59.05 32.59
CA THR A 378 -6.78 59.18 32.66
C THR A 378 -7.47 58.04 31.86
N ARG A 379 -8.40 57.26 32.43
CA ARG A 379 -9.90 57.27 32.29
C ARG A 379 -10.44 56.93 30.87
N SER A 380 -11.03 55.75 30.61
CA SER A 380 -12.50 55.43 30.66
C SER A 380 -12.72 54.15 29.81
N GLY A 381 -13.58 53.14 30.06
CA GLY A 381 -14.63 52.93 31.04
C GLY A 381 -15.13 51.46 31.08
N ARG A 382 -15.76 51.12 32.22
CA ARG A 382 -16.91 50.19 32.52
C ARG A 382 -17.34 49.16 31.44
N ARG A 383 -17.69 47.89 31.70
CA ARG A 383 -18.27 47.17 32.88
C ARG A 383 -18.11 45.61 32.70
N PRO A 384 -18.42 44.77 33.72
CA PRO A 384 -17.85 43.43 33.96
C PRO A 384 -18.79 42.24 33.67
N VAL A 385 -18.32 40.98 33.85
CA VAL A 385 -18.97 39.88 34.62
C VAL A 385 -18.05 38.64 34.78
N GLU A 386 -17.97 38.18 36.04
CA GLU A 386 -17.67 36.85 36.63
C GLU A 386 -16.53 35.93 36.14
N ALA A 387 -15.58 35.64 37.05
CA ALA A 387 -14.76 34.43 37.04
C ALA A 387 -14.92 33.69 38.38
N LYS A 388 -15.48 32.47 38.34
CA LYS A 388 -15.54 31.54 39.48
C LYS A 388 -14.21 30.81 39.65
N ARG A 389 -13.76 30.77 40.90
CA ARG A 389 -12.60 30.05 41.45
C ARG A 389 -12.64 28.56 41.12
N VAL A 390 -11.52 28.04 40.64
CA VAL A 390 -11.19 26.61 40.62
C VAL A 390 -10.45 26.27 41.92
N THR A 391 -10.99 25.34 42.70
CA THR A 391 -10.31 24.71 43.83
C THR A 391 -9.82 23.33 43.44
N ARG A 392 -8.54 23.08 43.71
CA ARG A 392 -7.76 21.86 43.53
C ARG A 392 -8.15 20.84 44.60
N ALA A 393 -8.42 19.59 44.20
CA ALA A 393 -8.56 18.43 45.09
C ALA A 393 -7.71 17.27 44.57
N GLU A 394 -7.04 16.58 45.49
CA GLU A 394 -6.11 15.46 45.29
C GLU A 394 -6.82 14.14 44.91
N PRO A 395 -6.15 13.16 44.27
CA PRO A 395 -6.78 11.91 43.88
C PRO A 395 -6.74 10.87 45.01
N GLN A 396 -7.90 10.27 45.29
CA GLN A 396 -8.01 9.07 46.12
C GLN A 396 -7.70 7.81 45.31
N ARG A 397 -7.02 6.86 45.97
CA ARG A 397 -6.81 5.48 45.55
C ARG A 397 -8.15 4.75 45.44
N GLU A 398 -8.41 4.12 44.29
CA GLU A 398 -9.40 3.05 44.19
C GLU A 398 -8.80 1.79 43.58
N THR A 399 -9.31 0.69 44.11
CA THR A 399 -8.84 -0.69 44.06
C THR A 399 -9.26 -1.41 42.79
N ARG A 400 -8.41 -2.34 42.31
CA ARG A 400 -8.69 -3.27 41.19
C ARG A 400 -9.91 -4.15 41.50
N PRO A 401 -10.74 -4.49 40.49
CA PRO A 401 -11.50 -5.72 40.50
C PRO A 401 -10.85 -6.80 39.61
N SER A 402 -11.05 -8.02 40.08
CA SER A 402 -10.52 -9.31 39.64
C SER A 402 -11.08 -9.82 38.31
N GLU A 403 -10.28 -10.64 37.63
CA GLU A 403 -10.59 -11.44 36.46
C GLU A 403 -11.74 -12.44 36.70
N VAL A 404 -12.65 -12.57 35.72
CA VAL A 404 -13.56 -13.72 35.56
C VAL A 404 -13.58 -14.10 34.06
N PRO A 405 -13.57 -15.40 33.69
CA PRO A 405 -13.17 -15.86 32.36
C PRO A 405 -14.25 -15.77 31.27
N LEU A 406 -13.75 -15.82 30.04
CA LEU A 406 -14.42 -15.69 28.75
C LEU A 406 -15.19 -16.97 28.34
N ALA A 407 -16.40 -17.16 28.85
CA ALA A 407 -17.41 -18.05 28.28
C ALA A 407 -18.80 -17.53 28.69
N GLU A 408 -19.72 -17.39 27.72
CA GLU A 408 -21.06 -16.76 27.81
C GLU A 408 -21.16 -15.27 27.44
N ARG A 409 -20.92 -14.95 26.16
CA ARG A 409 -21.52 -13.79 25.47
C ARG A 409 -21.82 -14.11 24.00
N LEU A 410 -22.59 -15.18 23.78
CA LEU A 410 -23.19 -15.53 22.49
C LEU A 410 -24.66 -15.87 22.71
N THR A 411 -25.49 -14.84 22.82
CA THR A 411 -26.94 -14.83 22.54
C THR A 411 -27.47 -13.44 22.87
N LEU A 412 -28.40 -12.92 22.06
CA LEU A 412 -29.08 -11.62 22.16
C LEU A 412 -28.38 -10.45 21.44
N VAL A 413 -28.46 -10.41 20.11
CA VAL A 413 -29.05 -9.30 19.32
C VAL A 413 -29.41 -9.87 17.93
N ARG A 414 -30.56 -10.54 17.85
CA ARG A 414 -31.37 -10.70 16.64
C ARG A 414 -32.82 -10.66 17.14
N ASP A 415 -33.67 -9.99 16.37
CA ASP A 415 -35.12 -9.82 16.54
C ASP A 415 -35.52 -8.39 16.95
N GLU A 416 -35.67 -7.53 15.94
CA GLU A 416 -36.71 -6.52 15.86
C GLU A 416 -36.80 -6.03 14.40
N GLU A 417 -37.72 -6.63 13.63
CA GLU A 417 -38.47 -6.07 12.47
C GLU A 417 -38.95 -7.20 11.55
N ALA A 418 -40.11 -7.81 11.88
CA ALA A 418 -40.98 -8.50 10.93
C ALA A 418 -42.32 -8.86 11.57
N THR A 419 -43.33 -8.01 11.42
CA THR A 419 -44.75 -8.40 11.54
C THR A 419 -45.58 -7.71 10.46
N SER A 420 -45.63 -8.32 9.27
CA SER A 420 -46.77 -8.21 8.36
C SER A 420 -46.89 -9.50 7.56
N GLU A 421 -47.86 -10.34 7.92
CA GLU A 421 -48.18 -11.56 7.19
C GLU A 421 -48.84 -11.23 5.83
N PRO A 422 -48.54 -11.98 4.75
CA PRO A 422 -49.29 -11.92 3.50
C PRO A 422 -50.51 -12.85 3.54
N GLY A 423 -51.67 -12.32 3.12
CA GLY A 423 -52.90 -13.09 2.95
C GLY A 423 -52.84 -14.11 1.79
N PRO A 424 -53.74 -15.12 1.79
CA PRO A 424 -53.64 -16.27 0.90
C PRO A 424 -54.02 -15.93 -0.55
N ALA A 425 -53.24 -16.48 -1.48
CA ALA A 425 -53.41 -16.36 -2.92
C ALA A 425 -54.61 -17.19 -3.44
N GLU A 426 -55.46 -16.55 -4.24
CA GLU A 426 -56.50 -17.21 -5.04
C GLU A 426 -55.90 -17.95 -6.26
N PRO A 427 -56.48 -19.09 -6.68
CA PRO A 427 -55.99 -19.86 -7.82
C PRO A 427 -56.53 -19.32 -9.16
N MET A 428 -55.63 -18.94 -10.07
CA MET A 428 -55.96 -18.64 -11.48
C MET A 428 -55.87 -19.91 -12.36
N PRO A 429 -56.69 -20.02 -13.42
CA PRO A 429 -57.03 -21.30 -14.04
C PRO A 429 -56.02 -21.79 -15.09
N ARG A 430 -55.99 -23.12 -15.21
CA ARG A 430 -55.22 -23.91 -16.19
C ARG A 430 -55.54 -23.49 -17.64
N ALA A 431 -54.50 -23.10 -18.38
CA ALA A 431 -54.53 -23.06 -19.83
C ALA A 431 -54.34 -24.47 -20.41
N VAL A 432 -55.28 -24.84 -21.27
CA VAL A 432 -55.36 -26.09 -22.03
C VAL A 432 -54.40 -26.02 -23.23
N ARG A 433 -53.61 -27.07 -23.44
CA ARG A 433 -52.93 -27.36 -24.71
C ARG A 433 -53.95 -27.91 -25.72
N GLY A 434 -53.96 -27.38 -26.95
CA GLY A 434 -54.66 -27.98 -28.08
C GLY A 434 -54.38 -27.25 -29.40
N LEU A 435 -53.57 -27.91 -30.24
CA LEU A 435 -53.29 -27.71 -31.67
C LEU A 435 -52.52 -26.46 -32.10
#